data_AF-A0A7J8G1M6-F1
#
_entry.id   AF-A0A7J8G1M6-F1
#
_cell.length_a   1.000
_cell.length_b   1.000
_cell.length_c   1.000
_cell.angle_alpha   90.00
_cell.angle_beta   90.00
_cell.angle_gamma   90.00
#
_symmetry.space_group_name_H-M   'P 1'
#
loop_
_entity.id
_entity.type
_entity.pdbx_description
1 polymer ?
#
loop_
_entity_poly.entity_id
_entity_poly.type
_entity_poly.pdbx_seq_one_letter_code
_entity_poly.pdbx_strand_id
1 'polypeptide(L)'
;MVGFSKVTNYIFDSLRGGDTSTHQRPPSEMADFLSDAIPGLKINQQEEPGFEVITRIDLGARPAVQRREPVSLEEWTKNTDSEGRILDVDNMKQMIFRGGLSHALRKEAWKFLLGYFPWDSTKEGRSHLRKQKTDEYFRMKLQWKSVSEEQEKRNSRLRDYRSLIEKDVNRTDRTNKFYEGQDNPGLILLHDILMTYCMYDFDLGYVQGMSDLLSPLLYVMENEVDAFWCFVSYMDQMVRMGFLPLIIPTRKF
;
A
#
# COMPACT_ATOMS: atom_id res chain seq x y z
N MET A 1 16.07 -25.19 -29.46
CA MET A 1 16.39 -23.80 -29.07
C MET A 1 15.96 -23.64 -27.62
N VAL A 2 16.83 -24.04 -26.68
CA VAL A 2 16.53 -24.01 -25.25
C VAL A 2 16.98 -22.63 -24.74
N GLY A 3 16.04 -21.72 -24.55
CA GLY A 3 16.33 -20.39 -24.03
C GLY A 3 16.51 -20.46 -22.52
N PHE A 4 17.63 -19.95 -22.02
CA PHE A 4 17.85 -19.78 -20.57
C PHE A 4 16.76 -18.89 -19.95
N SER A 5 16.30 -19.29 -18.75
CA SER A 5 15.31 -18.52 -17.98
C SER A 5 15.81 -17.11 -17.64
N LYS A 6 14.89 -16.14 -17.57
CA LYS A 6 15.18 -14.75 -17.17
C LYS A 6 15.80 -14.67 -15.77
N VAL A 7 15.49 -15.63 -14.89
CA VAL A 7 16.04 -15.69 -13.52
C VAL A 7 17.51 -16.08 -13.55
N THR A 8 17.88 -17.06 -14.37
CA THR A 8 19.28 -17.50 -14.55
C THR A 8 20.12 -16.37 -15.15
N ASN A 9 19.57 -15.63 -16.12
CA ASN A 9 20.22 -14.44 -16.68
C ASN A 9 20.40 -13.33 -15.62
N TYR A 10 19.40 -13.10 -14.76
CA TYR A 10 19.50 -12.09 -13.69
C TYR A 10 20.56 -12.43 -12.63
N ILE A 11 20.62 -13.69 -12.19
CA ILE A 11 21.66 -14.16 -11.25
C ILE A 11 23.03 -14.02 -11.90
N PHE A 12 23.15 -14.39 -13.17
CA PHE A 12 24.38 -14.28 -13.93
C PHE A 12 24.86 -12.84 -14.08
N ASP A 13 23.98 -11.92 -14.47
CA ASP A 13 24.30 -10.49 -14.61
C ASP A 13 24.68 -9.85 -13.27
N SER A 14 24.05 -10.27 -12.16
CA SER A 14 24.44 -9.82 -10.82
C SER A 14 25.82 -10.31 -10.40
N LEU A 15 26.23 -11.52 -10.81
CA LEU A 15 27.53 -12.09 -10.47
C LEU A 15 28.66 -11.56 -11.38
N ARG A 16 28.34 -11.10 -12.59
CA ARG A 16 29.36 -10.73 -13.60
C ARG A 16 29.88 -9.30 -13.56
N GLY A 17 29.38 -8.44 -12.68
CA GLY A 17 29.97 -7.11 -12.43
C GLY A 17 30.47 -6.39 -13.68
N GLY A 18 29.58 -5.94 -14.57
CA GLY A 18 29.87 -4.90 -15.56
C GLY A 18 30.67 -5.28 -16.82
N ASP A 19 30.91 -6.56 -17.14
CA ASP A 19 31.63 -6.92 -18.38
C ASP A 19 30.70 -7.08 -19.60
N THR A 20 30.88 -6.21 -20.61
CA THR A 20 30.03 -6.04 -21.80
C THR A 20 30.47 -6.86 -23.03
N SER A 21 31.16 -7.98 -22.85
CA SER A 21 31.54 -8.85 -23.99
C SER A 21 30.50 -9.96 -24.23
N THR A 22 29.71 -9.77 -25.29
CA THR A 22 28.71 -10.72 -25.80
C THR A 22 29.38 -11.94 -26.46
N HIS A 23 29.76 -12.91 -25.64
CA HIS A 23 29.94 -14.30 -26.08
C HIS A 23 28.93 -15.17 -25.36
N GLN A 24 27.83 -15.50 -26.05
CA GLN A 24 26.88 -16.51 -25.61
C GLN A 24 27.58 -17.88 -25.68
N ARG A 25 28.12 -18.33 -24.55
CA ARG A 25 28.65 -19.69 -24.39
C ARG A 25 27.51 -20.71 -24.50
N PRO A 26 27.78 -21.92 -25.01
CA PRO A 26 26.78 -22.96 -25.11
C PRO A 26 26.17 -23.29 -23.73
N PRO A 27 24.89 -23.68 -23.67
CA PRO A 27 24.17 -23.87 -22.42
C PRO A 27 24.80 -24.83 -21.41
N SER A 28 25.49 -25.86 -21.89
CA SER A 28 26.22 -26.81 -21.05
C SER A 28 27.36 -26.12 -20.27
N GLU A 29 28.15 -25.27 -20.93
CA GLU A 29 29.25 -24.55 -20.29
C GLU A 29 28.75 -23.49 -19.30
N MET A 30 27.53 -22.97 -19.49
CA MET A 30 26.93 -21.98 -18.61
C MET A 30 26.40 -22.61 -17.30
N ALA A 31 25.87 -23.84 -17.39
CA ALA A 31 25.46 -24.62 -16.22
C ALA A 31 26.68 -24.99 -15.34
N ASP A 32 27.79 -25.36 -15.96
CA ASP A 32 29.04 -25.66 -15.26
C ASP A 32 29.58 -24.42 -14.53
N PHE A 33 29.55 -23.25 -15.17
CA PHE A 33 29.98 -21.97 -14.56
C PHE A 33 29.16 -21.59 -13.31
N LEU A 34 27.85 -21.83 -13.33
CA LEU A 34 26.97 -21.56 -12.19
C LEU A 34 27.19 -22.57 -11.05
N SER A 35 27.52 -23.82 -11.39
CA SER A 35 27.89 -24.85 -10.40
C SER A 35 29.21 -24.50 -9.70
N ASP A 36 30.17 -23.96 -10.45
CA ASP A 36 31.46 -23.51 -9.91
C ASP A 36 31.35 -22.24 -9.06
N ALA A 37 30.49 -21.29 -9.45
CA ALA A 37 30.27 -20.04 -8.71
C ALA A 37 29.47 -20.23 -7.40
N ILE A 38 28.58 -21.23 -7.35
CA ILE A 38 27.77 -21.55 -6.17
C ILE A 38 27.91 -23.05 -5.88
N PRO A 39 28.87 -23.45 -5.02
CA PRO A 39 29.10 -24.84 -4.67
C PRO A 39 27.81 -25.51 -4.16
N GLY A 40 27.36 -26.56 -4.85
CA GLY A 40 26.18 -27.34 -4.47
C GLY A 40 24.90 -27.02 -5.26
N LEU A 41 24.92 -26.01 -6.13
CA LEU A 41 23.78 -25.68 -7.00
C LEU A 41 23.54 -26.80 -8.01
N LYS A 42 22.40 -27.50 -7.90
CA LYS A 42 21.90 -28.42 -8.94
C LYS A 42 20.66 -27.83 -9.59
N ILE A 43 20.76 -27.54 -10.89
CA ILE A 43 19.65 -27.10 -11.72
C ILE A 43 18.96 -28.37 -12.23
N ASN A 44 17.70 -28.59 -11.83
CA ASN A 44 16.94 -29.72 -12.32
C ASN A 44 16.31 -29.34 -13.66
N GLN A 45 16.77 -29.97 -14.74
CA GLN A 45 16.23 -29.80 -16.09
C GLN A 45 14.94 -30.62 -16.25
N GLN A 46 13.97 -30.47 -15.35
CA GLN A 46 12.64 -31.03 -15.60
C GLN A 46 11.99 -30.24 -16.74
N GLU A 47 11.57 -30.97 -17.77
CA GLU A 47 11.02 -30.50 -19.05
C GLU A 47 9.64 -29.81 -18.93
N GLU A 48 9.39 -29.01 -17.90
CA GLU A 48 8.27 -28.06 -17.94
C GLU A 48 8.77 -26.73 -18.53
N PRO A 49 8.27 -26.33 -19.72
CA PRO A 49 8.69 -25.09 -20.36
C PRO A 49 8.26 -23.89 -19.51
N GLY A 50 9.18 -23.31 -18.74
CA GLY A 50 8.99 -22.02 -18.09
C GLY A 50 9.49 -21.88 -16.64
N PHE A 51 9.79 -22.98 -15.93
CA PHE A 51 10.25 -22.92 -14.55
C PHE A 51 11.39 -23.92 -14.28
N GLU A 52 12.63 -23.47 -14.46
CA GLU A 52 13.79 -24.22 -13.94
C GLU A 52 13.79 -24.12 -12.40
N VAL A 53 13.49 -25.23 -11.72
CA VAL A 53 13.51 -25.29 -10.25
C VAL A 53 14.96 -25.31 -9.78
N ILE A 54 15.36 -24.31 -8.99
CA ILE A 54 16.62 -24.33 -8.25
C ILE A 54 16.50 -25.40 -7.15
N THR A 55 16.93 -26.63 -7.45
CA THR A 55 16.66 -27.78 -6.56
C THR A 55 17.61 -27.92 -5.39
N ARG A 56 18.72 -27.17 -5.34
CA ARG A 56 19.69 -27.26 -4.25
C ARG A 56 20.38 -25.93 -3.96
N ILE A 57 19.66 -25.01 -3.33
CA ILE A 57 20.30 -24.08 -2.40
C ILE A 57 19.91 -24.57 -1.01
N ASP A 58 20.87 -25.12 -0.28
CA ASP A 58 20.72 -25.25 1.16
C ASP A 58 20.77 -23.84 1.75
N LEU A 59 19.59 -23.26 2.01
CA LEU A 59 19.45 -21.92 2.59
C LEU A 59 19.84 -21.88 4.08
N GLY A 60 20.24 -23.02 4.64
CA GLY A 60 20.51 -23.18 6.06
C GLY A 60 19.25 -23.09 6.91
N ALA A 61 19.43 -23.05 8.23
CA ALA A 61 18.32 -22.91 9.16
C ALA A 61 17.74 -21.48 9.12
N ARG A 62 16.41 -21.36 9.02
CA ARG A 62 15.72 -20.08 9.16
C ARG A 62 16.06 -19.45 10.53
N PRO A 63 16.56 -18.20 10.57
CA PRO A 63 16.92 -17.56 11.84
C PRO A 63 15.67 -17.34 12.71
N ALA A 64 15.84 -17.50 14.02
CA ALA A 64 14.81 -17.13 14.98
C ALA A 64 14.72 -15.60 15.07
N VAL A 65 13.55 -15.04 14.77
CA VAL A 65 13.30 -13.60 14.85
C VAL A 65 12.47 -13.31 16.09
N GLN A 66 12.98 -12.44 16.97
CA GLN A 66 12.22 -11.94 18.12
C GLN A 66 11.58 -10.61 17.78
N ARG A 67 10.28 -10.48 18.05
CA ARG A 67 9.55 -9.22 17.92
C ARG A 67 9.81 -8.34 19.13
N ARG A 68 9.80 -7.03 18.92
CA ARG A 68 9.84 -6.04 20.00
C ARG A 68 8.42 -5.81 20.52
N GLU A 69 8.29 -5.26 21.71
CA GLU A 69 7.07 -4.60 22.17
C GLU A 69 6.66 -3.41 21.28
N PRO A 70 5.36 -3.09 21.18
CA PRO A 70 4.88 -1.96 20.39
C PRO A 70 5.37 -0.61 20.91
N VAL A 71 5.61 0.33 19.98
CA VAL A 71 6.03 1.69 20.35
C VAL A 71 4.94 2.38 21.17
N SER A 72 5.34 2.86 22.35
CA SER A 72 4.46 3.57 23.28
C SER A 72 4.44 5.08 23.00
N LEU A 73 3.48 5.80 23.58
CA LEU A 73 3.41 7.26 23.48
C LEU A 73 4.64 7.93 24.11
N GLU A 74 5.19 7.35 25.18
CA GLU A 74 6.40 7.85 25.83
C GLU A 74 7.62 7.72 24.92
N GLU A 75 7.78 6.56 24.26
CA GLU A 75 8.87 6.35 23.29
C GLU A 75 8.74 7.27 22.09
N TRP A 76 7.51 7.48 21.59
CA TRP A 76 7.25 8.44 20.52
C TRP A 76 7.67 9.86 20.92
N THR A 77 7.23 10.33 22.10
CA THR A 77 7.52 11.67 22.60
C THR A 77 9.02 11.88 22.85
N LYS A 78 9.75 10.85 23.29
CA LYS A 78 11.21 10.90 23.44
C LYS A 78 11.95 11.07 22.12
N ASN A 79 11.34 10.67 21.00
CA ASN A 79 11.89 10.79 19.66
C ASN A 79 11.33 12.00 18.89
N THR A 80 10.64 12.92 19.57
CA THR A 80 10.18 14.19 19.00
C THR A 80 10.96 15.38 19.56
N ASP A 81 11.25 16.38 18.75
CA ASP A 81 11.84 17.65 19.20
C ASP A 81 10.79 18.59 19.83
N SER A 82 11.23 19.75 20.33
CA SER A 82 10.35 20.77 20.93
C SER A 82 9.36 21.40 19.94
N GLU A 83 9.62 21.30 18.64
CA GLU A 83 8.74 21.78 17.57
C GLU A 83 7.79 20.68 17.06
N GLY A 84 7.95 19.44 17.54
CA GLY A 84 7.17 18.27 17.17
C GLY A 84 7.65 17.54 15.90
N ARG A 85 8.90 17.75 15.45
CA ARG A 85 9.53 16.97 14.38
C ARG A 85 10.06 15.65 14.93
N ILE A 86 10.10 14.61 14.10
CA ILE A 86 10.71 13.33 14.46
C ILE A 86 12.23 13.45 14.30
N LEU A 87 12.97 13.16 15.37
CA LEU A 87 14.43 13.34 15.41
C LEU A 87 15.17 12.36 14.48
N ASP A 88 14.87 11.07 14.62
CA ASP A 88 15.47 10.00 13.81
C ASP A 88 14.35 9.15 13.18
N VAL A 89 14.09 9.43 11.91
CA VAL A 89 13.02 8.81 11.13
C VAL A 89 13.31 7.34 10.84
N ASP A 90 14.57 6.99 10.56
CA ASP A 90 14.94 5.62 10.18
C ASP A 90 14.91 4.71 11.39
N ASN A 91 15.41 5.18 12.54
CA ASN A 91 15.25 4.48 13.80
C ASN A 91 13.76 4.30 14.13
N MET A 92 12.95 5.36 14.04
CA MET A 92 11.50 5.28 14.31
C MET A 92 10.81 4.22 13.42
N LYS A 93 11.10 4.22 12.11
CA LYS A 93 10.58 3.19 11.19
C LYS A 93 11.03 1.79 11.58
N GLN A 94 12.28 1.61 12.00
CA GLN A 94 12.79 0.31 12.44
C GLN A 94 12.11 -0.17 13.74
N MET A 95 11.83 0.75 14.67
CA MET A 95 11.09 0.45 15.90
C MET A 95 9.67 -0.03 15.58
N ILE A 96 8.97 0.70 14.69
CA ILE A 96 7.63 0.34 14.23
C ILE A 96 7.64 -0.99 13.47
N PHE A 97 8.65 -1.25 12.63
CA PHE A 97 8.77 -2.52 11.91
C PHE A 97 8.93 -3.72 12.87
N ARG A 98 9.77 -3.58 13.90
CA ARG A 98 10.07 -4.68 14.83
C ARG A 98 8.96 -4.94 15.85
N GLY A 99 8.25 -3.90 16.30
CA GLY A 99 7.27 -4.00 17.39
C GLY A 99 5.84 -3.56 17.07
N GLY A 100 5.65 -2.79 15.99
CA GLY A 100 4.37 -2.15 15.69
C GLY A 100 4.08 -0.94 16.57
N LEU A 101 2.80 -0.54 16.60
CA LEU A 101 2.31 0.64 17.33
C LEU A 101 1.27 0.24 18.37
N SER A 102 1.39 0.82 19.56
CA SER A 102 0.32 0.83 20.56
C SER A 102 -0.95 1.48 19.97
N HIS A 103 -2.13 1.00 20.37
CA HIS A 103 -3.40 1.44 19.76
C HIS A 103 -3.61 2.96 19.86
N ALA A 104 -3.31 3.56 21.02
CA ALA A 104 -3.44 5.00 21.25
C ALA A 104 -2.57 5.85 20.30
N LEU A 105 -1.42 5.33 19.86
CA LEU A 105 -0.49 6.05 19.00
C LEU A 105 -0.84 5.94 17.50
N ARG A 106 -1.64 4.94 17.10
CA ARG A 106 -1.91 4.66 15.67
C ARG A 106 -2.50 5.86 14.95
N LYS A 107 -3.45 6.57 15.57
CA LYS A 107 -4.11 7.74 14.97
C LYS A 107 -3.12 8.83 14.55
N GLU A 108 -2.06 9.05 15.33
CA GLU A 108 -1.04 10.05 15.01
C GLU A 108 0.03 9.46 14.07
N ALA A 109 0.62 8.32 14.44
CA ALA A 109 1.74 7.75 13.70
C ALA A 109 1.37 7.30 12.28
N TRP A 110 0.14 6.83 12.04
CA TRP A 110 -0.30 6.43 10.69
C TRP A 110 -0.30 7.60 9.71
N LYS A 111 -0.53 8.83 10.15
CA LYS A 111 -0.50 10.00 9.28
C LYS A 111 0.90 10.21 8.69
N PHE A 112 1.95 9.88 9.44
CA PHE A 112 3.33 9.90 8.93
C PHE A 112 3.65 8.68 8.05
N LEU A 113 3.26 7.48 8.49
CA LEU A 113 3.53 6.24 7.75
C LEU A 113 2.87 6.25 6.36
N LEU A 114 1.67 6.80 6.26
CA LEU A 114 0.92 6.89 5.01
C LEU A 114 1.34 8.08 4.15
N GLY A 115 2.16 9.00 4.68
CA GLY A 115 2.65 10.17 3.95
C GLY A 115 1.72 11.39 3.95
N TYR A 116 0.65 11.37 4.76
CA TYR A 116 -0.19 12.55 4.98
C TYR A 116 0.58 13.67 5.72
N PHE A 117 1.36 13.31 6.73
CA PHE A 117 2.28 14.21 7.41
C PHE A 117 3.73 13.96 6.97
N PRO A 118 4.45 14.98 6.50
CA PRO A 118 5.89 14.89 6.27
C PRO A 118 6.62 14.62 7.59
N TRP A 119 7.66 13.80 7.56
CA TRP A 119 8.42 13.41 8.77
C TRP A 119 9.20 14.58 9.38
N ASP A 120 9.62 15.53 8.55
CA ASP A 120 10.33 16.76 8.90
C ASP A 120 9.40 17.92 9.29
N SER A 121 8.07 17.70 9.26
CA SER A 121 7.09 18.74 9.58
C SER A 121 7.06 19.09 11.07
N THR A 122 6.87 20.37 11.38
CA THR A 122 6.60 20.83 12.75
C THR A 122 5.13 20.64 13.12
N LYS A 123 4.80 20.65 14.42
CA LYS A 123 3.42 20.58 14.92
C LYS A 123 2.56 21.73 14.39
N GLU A 124 3.12 22.94 14.30
CA GLU A 124 2.45 24.10 13.71
C GLU A 124 2.21 23.92 12.22
N GLY A 125 3.23 23.47 11.47
CA GLY A 125 3.12 23.18 10.04
C GLY A 125 2.03 22.14 9.75
N ARG A 126 1.95 21.07 10.56
CA ARG A 126 0.88 20.07 10.46
C ARG A 126 -0.51 20.64 10.75
N SER A 127 -0.61 21.58 11.70
CA SER A 127 -1.88 22.27 11.98
C SER A 127 -2.34 23.11 10.80
N HIS A 128 -1.43 23.83 10.14
CA HIS A 128 -1.73 24.61 8.94
C HIS A 128 -2.11 23.71 7.76
N LEU A 129 -1.33 22.65 7.52
CA LEU A 129 -1.59 21.66 6.47
C LEU A 129 -3.00 21.05 6.63
N ARG A 130 -3.40 20.68 7.85
CA ARG A 130 -4.72 20.11 8.11
C ARG A 130 -5.86 21.10 7.81
N LYS A 131 -5.67 22.41 8.02
CA LYS A 131 -6.66 23.43 7.63
C LYS A 131 -6.82 23.46 6.11
N GLN A 132 -5.72 23.59 5.37
CA GLN A 132 -5.76 23.57 3.91
C GLN A 132 -6.40 22.29 3.35
N LYS A 133 -6.04 21.14 3.94
CA LYS A 133 -6.53 19.83 3.55
C LYS A 133 -8.01 19.63 3.87
N THR A 134 -8.50 20.27 4.94
CA THR A 134 -9.94 20.34 5.25
C THR A 134 -10.69 21.09 4.15
N ASP A 135 -10.22 22.28 3.79
CA ASP A 135 -10.88 23.12 2.78
C ASP A 135 -10.89 22.43 1.41
N GLU A 136 -9.76 21.81 1.04
CA GLU A 136 -9.62 21.05 -0.19
C GLU A 136 -10.57 19.85 -0.24
N TYR A 137 -10.67 19.09 0.85
CA TYR A 137 -11.60 17.97 0.95
C TYR A 137 -13.05 18.42 0.76
N PHE A 138 -13.51 19.42 1.50
CA PHE A 138 -14.91 19.87 1.42
C PHE A 138 -15.23 20.50 0.07
N ARG A 139 -14.26 21.15 -0.58
CA ARG A 139 -14.41 21.64 -1.94
C ARG A 139 -14.67 20.52 -2.94
N MET A 140 -13.96 19.38 -2.83
CA MET A 140 -14.20 18.20 -3.67
C MET A 140 -15.50 17.49 -3.30
N LYS A 141 -15.80 17.36 -2.00
CA LYS A 141 -17.03 16.76 -1.51
C LYS A 141 -18.28 17.49 -2.04
N LEU A 142 -18.22 18.82 -2.09
CA LEU A 142 -19.32 19.63 -2.62
C LEU A 142 -19.57 19.34 -4.11
N GLN A 143 -18.55 18.99 -4.90
CA GLN A 143 -18.72 18.71 -6.33
C GLN A 143 -19.72 17.57 -6.54
N TRP A 144 -19.50 16.41 -5.91
CA TRP A 144 -20.42 15.27 -6.07
C TRP A 144 -21.74 15.47 -5.30
N LYS A 145 -21.72 16.13 -4.13
CA LYS A 145 -22.96 16.40 -3.37
C LYS A 145 -23.89 17.39 -4.04
N SER A 146 -23.37 18.26 -4.91
CA SER A 146 -24.15 19.25 -5.64
C SER A 146 -24.72 18.73 -6.97
N VAL A 147 -24.39 17.49 -7.36
CA VAL A 147 -24.92 16.86 -8.58
C VAL A 147 -26.41 16.60 -8.40
N SER A 148 -27.22 17.22 -9.25
CA SER A 148 -28.67 16.96 -9.31
C SER A 148 -28.97 15.60 -9.95
N GLU A 149 -30.18 15.09 -9.69
CA GLU A 149 -30.65 13.83 -10.28
C GLU A 149 -30.58 13.82 -11.82
N GLU A 150 -30.93 14.94 -12.47
CA GLU A 150 -30.86 15.08 -13.92
C GLU A 150 -29.42 15.10 -14.46
N GLN A 151 -28.47 15.65 -13.71
CA GLN A 151 -27.05 15.58 -14.06
C GLN A 151 -26.51 14.17 -13.87
N GLU A 152 -26.91 13.48 -12.80
CA GLU A 152 -26.50 12.11 -12.51
C GLU A 152 -26.97 11.12 -13.59
N LYS A 153 -28.20 11.28 -14.10
CA LYS A 153 -28.71 10.48 -15.23
C LYS A 153 -27.82 10.60 -16.48
N ARG A 154 -27.19 11.76 -16.70
CA ARG A 154 -26.32 12.05 -17.85
C ARG A 154 -24.85 11.69 -17.62
N ASN A 155 -24.45 11.43 -16.37
CA ASN A 155 -23.09 11.02 -16.03
C ASN A 155 -23.07 9.54 -15.62
N SER A 156 -22.97 8.65 -16.62
CA SER A 156 -22.98 7.20 -16.39
C SER A 156 -21.85 6.76 -15.47
N ARG A 157 -20.61 7.25 -15.66
CA ARG A 157 -19.46 6.85 -14.85
C ARG A 157 -19.68 7.18 -13.37
N LEU A 158 -20.13 8.39 -13.04
CA LEU A 158 -20.40 8.77 -11.66
C LEU A 158 -21.50 7.92 -11.01
N ARG A 159 -22.58 7.66 -11.75
CA ARG A 159 -23.68 6.81 -11.28
C ARG A 159 -23.21 5.37 -11.05
N ASP A 160 -22.38 4.84 -11.95
CA ASP A 160 -21.84 3.49 -11.84
C ASP A 160 -20.88 3.39 -10.64
N TYR A 161 -20.01 4.39 -10.41
CA TYR A 161 -19.19 4.47 -9.19
C TYR A 161 -20.05 4.52 -7.92
N ARG A 162 -21.09 5.36 -7.88
CA ARG A 162 -22.00 5.44 -6.73
C ARG A 162 -22.64 4.08 -6.43
N SER A 163 -23.17 3.41 -7.45
CA SER A 163 -23.81 2.10 -7.27
C SER A 163 -22.85 1.04 -6.74
N LEU A 164 -21.60 1.02 -7.23
CA LEU A 164 -20.57 0.12 -6.72
C LEU A 164 -20.21 0.43 -5.27
N ILE A 165 -20.06 1.71 -4.92
CA ILE A 165 -19.78 2.16 -3.55
C ILE A 165 -20.91 1.74 -2.60
N GLU A 166 -22.16 2.04 -2.94
CA GLU A 166 -23.32 1.69 -2.11
C GLU A 166 -23.39 0.18 -1.85
N LYS A 167 -23.14 -0.63 -2.90
CA LYS A 167 -23.11 -2.09 -2.78
C LYS A 167 -22.01 -2.57 -1.84
N ASP A 168 -20.82 -1.99 -1.93
CA ASP A 168 -19.65 -2.39 -1.14
C ASP A 168 -19.69 -1.89 0.30
N VAL A 169 -20.13 -0.65 0.54
CA VAL A 169 -20.30 -0.09 1.88
C VAL A 169 -21.31 -0.91 2.69
N ASN A 170 -22.42 -1.31 2.09
CA ASN A 170 -23.45 -2.10 2.78
C ASN A 170 -22.96 -3.49 3.26
N ARG A 171 -21.91 -4.03 2.64
CA ARG A 171 -21.28 -5.31 3.01
C ARG A 171 -20.01 -5.18 3.85
N THR A 172 -19.50 -3.96 4.06
CA THR A 172 -18.20 -3.73 4.73
C THR A 172 -18.30 -3.95 6.24
N ASP A 173 -17.49 -4.87 6.77
CA ASP A 173 -17.17 -5.07 8.19
C ASP A 173 -18.36 -4.99 9.18
N ARG A 174 -19.53 -5.52 8.80
CA ARG A 174 -20.77 -5.43 9.61
C ARG A 174 -20.70 -6.15 10.96
N THR A 175 -19.68 -6.98 11.20
CA THR A 175 -19.38 -7.62 12.49
C THR A 175 -18.51 -6.76 13.41
N ASN A 176 -17.95 -5.65 12.90
CA ASN A 176 -17.16 -4.72 13.67
C ASN A 176 -18.08 -3.67 14.32
N LYS A 177 -17.90 -3.43 15.63
CA LYS A 177 -18.68 -2.44 16.40
C LYS A 177 -18.70 -1.03 15.79
N PHE A 178 -17.66 -0.67 15.05
CA PHE A 178 -17.60 0.63 14.39
C PHE A 178 -18.63 0.76 13.25
N TYR A 179 -18.94 -0.34 12.56
CA TYR A 179 -19.83 -0.38 11.39
C TYR A 179 -21.14 -1.15 11.62
N GLU A 180 -21.35 -1.73 12.80
CA GLU A 180 -22.57 -2.47 13.13
C GLU A 180 -23.78 -1.54 13.36
N GLY A 181 -24.99 -2.08 13.21
CA GLY A 181 -26.24 -1.34 13.42
C GLY A 181 -26.87 -0.77 12.14
N GLN A 182 -28.14 -0.38 12.27
CA GLN A 182 -28.91 0.28 11.22
C GLN A 182 -28.54 1.77 11.20
N ASP A 183 -28.48 2.37 10.01
CA ASP A 183 -28.14 3.79 9.82
C ASP A 183 -26.83 4.22 10.53
N ASN A 184 -25.80 3.38 10.40
CA ASN A 184 -24.51 3.57 11.08
C ASN A 184 -23.74 4.78 10.51
N PRO A 185 -23.31 5.76 11.34
CA PRO A 185 -22.56 6.94 10.88
C PRO A 185 -21.23 6.62 10.19
N GLY A 186 -20.54 5.55 10.61
CA GLY A 186 -19.31 5.07 9.99
C GLY A 186 -19.52 4.61 8.54
N LEU A 187 -20.65 3.99 8.22
CA LEU A 187 -20.99 3.63 6.83
C LEU A 187 -21.27 4.87 5.98
N ILE A 188 -21.90 5.90 6.55
CA ILE A 188 -22.12 7.19 5.88
C ILE A 188 -20.76 7.84 5.57
N LEU A 189 -19.84 7.82 6.52
CA LEU A 189 -18.48 8.34 6.32
C LEU A 189 -17.70 7.54 5.26
N LEU A 190 -17.80 6.21 5.23
CA LEU A 190 -17.21 5.40 4.16
C LEU A 190 -17.72 5.82 2.79
N HIS A 191 -19.04 5.92 2.64
CA HIS A 191 -19.67 6.37 1.40
C HIS A 191 -19.17 7.76 0.99
N ASP A 192 -19.22 8.74 1.90
CA ASP A 192 -18.86 10.12 1.60
C ASP A 192 -17.38 10.28 1.22
N ILE A 193 -16.47 9.55 1.87
CA ILE A 193 -15.04 9.56 1.54
C ILE A 193 -14.80 8.94 0.16
N LEU A 194 -15.40 7.79 -0.15
CA LEU A 194 -15.23 7.12 -1.45
C LEU A 194 -15.80 7.94 -2.61
N MET A 195 -16.96 8.57 -2.41
CA MET A 195 -17.52 9.50 -3.40
C MET A 195 -16.64 10.72 -3.59
N THR A 196 -16.04 11.24 -2.51
CA THR A 196 -15.09 12.36 -2.60
C THR A 196 -13.80 11.94 -3.31
N TYR A 197 -13.35 10.69 -3.13
CA TYR A 197 -12.19 10.15 -3.86
C TYR A 197 -12.44 10.09 -5.37
N CYS A 198 -13.66 9.76 -5.79
CA CYS A 198 -14.01 9.81 -7.21
C CYS A 198 -13.87 11.21 -7.81
N MET A 199 -14.03 12.28 -7.02
CA MET A 199 -13.79 13.66 -7.48
C MET A 199 -12.31 14.04 -7.48
N TYR A 200 -11.50 13.38 -6.65
CA TYR A 200 -10.05 13.56 -6.61
C TYR A 200 -9.37 12.88 -7.80
N ASP A 201 -9.72 11.63 -8.07
CA ASP A 201 -9.26 10.86 -9.22
C ASP A 201 -10.47 10.23 -9.92
N PHE A 202 -10.99 10.93 -10.94
CA PHE A 202 -12.19 10.49 -11.66
C PHE A 202 -11.90 9.39 -12.70
N ASP A 203 -10.64 9.30 -13.14
CA ASP A 203 -10.20 8.29 -14.11
C ASP A 203 -10.12 6.91 -13.46
N LEU A 204 -9.58 6.84 -12.24
CA LEU A 204 -9.66 5.63 -11.42
C LEU A 204 -11.07 5.45 -10.82
N GLY A 205 -11.64 6.52 -10.27
CA GLY A 205 -12.94 6.52 -9.61
C GLY A 205 -13.01 5.53 -8.44
N TYR A 206 -13.98 4.62 -8.49
CA TYR A 206 -14.13 3.55 -7.51
C TYR A 206 -13.99 2.18 -8.14
N VAL A 207 -13.28 1.31 -7.42
CA VAL A 207 -13.10 -0.09 -7.77
C VAL A 207 -13.46 -0.97 -6.58
N GLN A 208 -14.19 -2.06 -6.84
CA GLN A 208 -14.67 -2.99 -5.82
C GLN A 208 -13.53 -3.41 -4.87
N GLY A 209 -13.74 -3.28 -3.56
CA GLY A 209 -12.72 -3.57 -2.53
C GLY A 209 -11.93 -2.35 -2.04
N MET A 210 -12.05 -1.19 -2.69
CA MET A 210 -11.50 0.07 -2.12
C MET A 210 -12.14 0.42 -0.77
N SER A 211 -13.39 -0.01 -0.51
CA SER A 211 -14.03 0.15 0.81
C SER A 211 -13.31 -0.64 1.90
N ASP A 212 -12.83 -1.84 1.59
CA ASP A 212 -12.12 -2.72 2.53
C ASP A 212 -10.75 -2.12 2.89
N LEU A 213 -10.13 -1.38 1.96
CA LEU A 213 -8.90 -0.63 2.20
C LEU A 213 -9.13 0.62 3.05
N LEU A 214 -10.24 1.33 2.82
CA LEU A 214 -10.58 2.53 3.58
C LEU A 214 -11.07 2.20 5.01
N SER A 215 -11.79 1.09 5.19
CA SER A 215 -12.38 0.68 6.47
C SER A 215 -11.43 0.78 7.69
N PRO A 216 -10.22 0.17 7.66
CA PRO A 216 -9.29 0.26 8.79
C PRO A 216 -8.72 1.67 8.97
N LEU A 217 -8.57 2.45 7.90
CA LEU A 217 -8.09 3.83 7.98
C LEU A 217 -9.11 4.71 8.68
N LEU A 218 -10.39 4.61 8.31
CA LEU A 218 -11.47 5.38 8.94
C LEU A 218 -11.63 4.99 10.41
N TYR A 219 -11.54 3.69 10.73
CA TYR A 219 -11.57 3.19 12.10
C TYR A 219 -10.46 3.81 12.97
N VAL A 220 -9.24 3.94 12.44
CA VAL A 220 -8.11 4.51 13.20
C VAL A 220 -8.17 6.04 13.28
N MET A 221 -8.57 6.70 12.20
CA MET A 221 -8.54 8.17 12.12
C MET A 221 -9.71 8.80 12.87
N GLU A 222 -10.89 8.19 12.86
CA GLU A 222 -12.14 8.71 13.45
C GLU A 222 -12.48 10.14 12.99
N ASN A 223 -11.91 10.56 11.87
CA ASN A 223 -12.11 11.88 11.27
C ASN A 223 -12.14 11.73 9.76
N GLU A 224 -13.18 12.29 9.14
CA GLU A 224 -13.47 12.13 7.73
C GLU A 224 -12.33 12.64 6.82
N VAL A 225 -11.85 13.86 7.10
CA VAL A 225 -10.80 14.52 6.31
C VAL A 225 -9.47 13.78 6.44
N ASP A 226 -9.08 13.44 7.67
CA ASP A 226 -7.83 12.73 7.93
C ASP A 226 -7.84 11.32 7.29
N ALA A 227 -8.98 10.61 7.38
CA ALA A 227 -9.16 9.31 6.73
C ALA A 227 -9.05 9.42 5.20
N PHE A 228 -9.68 10.44 4.60
CA PHE A 228 -9.58 10.70 3.16
C PHE A 228 -8.13 10.92 2.71
N TRP A 229 -7.37 11.80 3.36
CA TRP A 229 -6.00 12.11 2.92
C TRP A 229 -5.01 10.96 3.18
N CYS A 230 -5.25 10.19 4.24
CA CYS A 230 -4.53 8.93 4.45
C CYS A 230 -4.85 7.91 3.35
N PHE A 231 -6.12 7.81 2.95
CA PHE A 231 -6.55 6.92 1.88
C PHE A 231 -6.00 7.32 0.51
N VAL A 232 -6.02 8.61 0.16
CA VAL A 232 -5.39 9.13 -1.06
C VAL A 232 -3.92 8.74 -1.13
N SER A 233 -3.17 9.00 -0.06
CA SER A 233 -1.74 8.70 -0.03
C SER A 233 -1.46 7.19 -0.11
N TYR A 234 -2.34 6.37 0.46
CA TYR A 234 -2.29 4.92 0.34
C TYR A 234 -2.55 4.45 -1.09
N MET A 235 -3.57 4.99 -1.75
CA MET A 235 -3.91 4.65 -3.15
C MET A 235 -2.78 5.05 -4.11
N ASP A 236 -2.17 6.22 -3.94
CA ASP A 236 -1.02 6.67 -4.73
C ASP A 236 0.15 5.68 -4.66
N GLN A 237 0.42 5.14 -3.47
CA GLN A 237 1.47 4.13 -3.29
C GLN A 237 1.10 2.81 -3.99
N MET A 238 -0.16 2.36 -3.86
CA MET A 238 -0.64 1.13 -4.49
C MET A 238 -0.61 1.19 -6.02
N VAL A 239 -0.98 2.33 -6.59
CA VAL A 239 -0.92 2.59 -8.05
C VAL A 239 0.54 2.63 -8.50
N ARG A 240 1.40 3.39 -7.81
CA ARG A 240 2.82 3.53 -8.18
C ARG A 240 3.58 2.20 -8.15
N MET A 241 3.28 1.33 -7.20
CA MET A 241 3.91 0.01 -7.09
C MET A 241 3.29 -1.04 -8.03
N GLY A 242 2.24 -0.70 -8.78
CA GLY A 242 1.53 -1.66 -9.63
C GLY A 242 0.80 -2.75 -8.85
N PHE A 243 0.55 -2.54 -7.55
CA PHE A 243 -0.13 -3.49 -6.67
C PHE A 243 -1.65 -3.38 -6.71
N LEU A 244 -2.18 -2.27 -7.22
CA LEU A 244 -3.63 -2.09 -7.32
C LEU A 244 -4.35 -3.25 -8.05
N PRO A 245 -3.87 -3.76 -9.20
CA PRO A 245 -4.51 -4.91 -9.87
C PRO A 245 -4.34 -6.25 -9.15
N LEU A 246 -3.41 -6.35 -8.20
CA LEU A 246 -3.13 -7.56 -7.43
C LEU A 246 -3.98 -7.66 -6.16
N ILE A 247 -4.20 -6.51 -5.51
CA ILE A 247 -4.98 -6.41 -4.27
C ILE A 247 -6.46 -6.25 -4.59
N ILE A 248 -6.77 -5.48 -5.64
CA ILE A 248 -8.11 -5.31 -6.15
C ILE A 248 -8.19 -6.07 -7.48
N PRO A 249 -8.57 -7.35 -7.46
CA PRO A 249 -8.81 -8.12 -8.67
C PRO A 249 -10.08 -7.58 -9.34
N THR A 250 -9.94 -6.48 -10.07
CA THR A 250 -10.90 -6.19 -11.12
C THR A 250 -10.77 -7.28 -12.15
N ARG A 251 -11.87 -8.00 -12.40
CA ARG A 251 -12.05 -8.62 -13.70
C ARG A 251 -11.88 -7.49 -14.71
N LYS A 252 -10.72 -7.43 -15.38
CA LYS A 252 -10.54 -6.59 -16.56
C LYS A 252 -11.72 -6.88 -17.49
N PHE A 253 -12.35 -5.80 -17.96
CA PHE A 253 -13.36 -5.83 -19.02
C PHE A 253 -12.85 -6.61 -20.23
#